data_AF-A0A074Z638-F1
#
_entry.id   AF-A0A074Z638-F1
#
_cell.length_a   1.000
_cell.length_b   1.000
_cell.length_c   1.000
_cell.angle_alpha   90.00
_cell.angle_beta   90.00
_cell.angle_gamma   90.00
#
_symmetry.space_group_name_H-M   'P 1'
#
loop_
_entity.id
_entity.type
_entity.pdbx_description
1 polymer ?
#
loop_
_entity_poly.entity_id
_entity_poly.type
_entity_poly.pdbx_seq_one_letter_code
_entity_poly.pdbx_strand_id
1 'polypeptide(L)'
;MFFPQILSIFLHASLSLSSNCPANFKLHIAQVCLVQRPGTKGFCNAVQSCADYGKQRNQLVFLIGRNAPLLAFIVQPLKPVYTGLNCLLETQVDKDTVWRDLDPRSPEYSIPSTSIIWSENHPRGNRPFLLWSPREITMQDFAEEDYPQSLQVYCEYGGPIPCGDRQIRFRSDFPLTLPELVQANFHFVGCPYITTTHTKLDCARGCALDSACRSIYYDHITGKCVQMMHADSLLPKLVGTGGNVWSRFAKVSVNSVTN
;
A
#
# COMPACT_ATOMS: atom_id res chain seq x y z
N MET A 1 -18.11 71.29 -2.34
CA MET A 1 -17.36 70.16 -1.76
C MET A 1 -17.98 68.88 -2.29
N PHE A 2 -17.34 68.25 -3.27
CA PHE A 2 -17.73 66.94 -3.81
C PHE A 2 -16.70 65.92 -3.33
N PHE A 3 -17.12 64.95 -2.52
CA PHE A 3 -16.31 63.77 -2.17
C PHE A 3 -16.69 62.63 -3.14
N PRO A 4 -15.74 62.00 -3.83
CA PRO A 4 -16.03 60.78 -4.59
C PRO A 4 -15.93 59.58 -3.64
N GLN A 5 -16.97 58.74 -3.60
CA GLN A 5 -16.90 57.41 -3.01
C GLN A 5 -16.28 56.45 -4.04
N ILE A 6 -15.07 55.99 -3.78
CA ILE A 6 -14.43 54.90 -4.51
C ILE A 6 -15.01 53.60 -3.96
N LEU A 7 -15.88 52.95 -4.72
CA LEU A 7 -16.39 51.62 -4.42
C LEU A 7 -15.33 50.58 -4.84
N SER A 8 -14.45 50.21 -3.92
CA SER A 8 -13.51 49.10 -4.12
C SER A 8 -14.28 47.77 -4.11
N ILE A 9 -14.48 47.19 -5.30
CA ILE A 9 -15.04 45.85 -5.46
C ILE A 9 -13.90 44.85 -5.19
N PHE A 10 -13.86 44.29 -3.98
CA PHE A 10 -13.06 43.09 -3.71
C PHE A 10 -13.74 41.90 -4.38
N LEU A 11 -13.32 41.59 -5.61
CA LEU A 11 -13.53 40.28 -6.22
C LEU A 11 -12.86 39.22 -5.34
N HIS A 12 -13.63 38.66 -4.41
CA HIS A 12 -13.28 37.40 -3.77
C HIS A 12 -13.32 36.34 -4.87
N ALA A 13 -12.15 36.06 -5.45
CA ALA A 13 -11.93 34.83 -6.17
C ALA A 13 -12.09 33.70 -5.15
N SER A 14 -13.30 33.18 -5.02
CA SER A 14 -13.54 31.87 -4.45
C SER A 14 -12.79 30.88 -5.35
N LEU A 15 -11.56 30.57 -4.97
CA LEU A 15 -10.85 29.39 -5.44
C LEU A 15 -11.72 28.19 -5.03
N SER A 16 -12.64 27.80 -5.91
CA SER A 16 -13.26 26.50 -5.85
C SER A 16 -12.11 25.50 -6.02
N LEU A 17 -11.65 24.90 -4.91
CA LEU A 17 -10.86 23.69 -4.97
C LEU A 17 -11.78 22.61 -5.54
N SER A 18 -11.90 22.55 -6.86
CA SER A 18 -12.44 21.39 -7.54
C SER A 18 -11.56 20.22 -7.13
N SER A 19 -12.12 19.25 -6.40
CA SER A 19 -11.44 17.98 -6.19
C SER A 19 -11.18 17.38 -7.58
N ASN A 20 -9.91 17.29 -7.97
CA ASN A 20 -9.44 16.76 -9.27
C ASN A 20 -9.61 15.23 -9.34
N CYS A 21 -10.74 14.70 -8.86
CA CYS A 21 -11.03 13.29 -8.91
C CYS A 21 -11.52 12.91 -10.31
N PRO A 22 -10.95 11.89 -10.94
CA PRO A 22 -11.49 11.37 -12.19
C PRO A 22 -12.94 10.90 -12.00
N ALA A 23 -13.79 11.06 -13.02
CA ALA A 23 -15.23 10.81 -12.95
C ALA A 23 -15.62 9.39 -12.48
N ASN A 24 -14.69 8.43 -12.57
CA ASN A 24 -14.87 7.05 -12.16
C ASN A 24 -14.66 6.78 -10.66
N PHE A 25 -14.15 7.76 -9.90
CA PHE A 25 -14.09 7.74 -8.45
C PHE A 25 -15.31 8.50 -7.92
N LYS A 26 -16.24 7.80 -7.27
CA LYS A 26 -17.54 8.37 -6.88
C LYS A 26 -17.57 8.88 -5.43
N LEU A 27 -16.59 8.48 -4.63
CA LEU A 27 -16.54 8.77 -3.20
C LEU A 27 -15.40 9.76 -2.96
N HIS A 28 -15.72 10.98 -2.55
CA HIS A 28 -14.75 12.08 -2.43
C HIS A 28 -14.79 12.62 -1.01
N ILE A 29 -13.64 12.72 -0.36
CA ILE A 29 -13.52 13.32 0.97
C ILE A 29 -12.11 13.81 1.22
N ALA A 30 -11.97 15.03 1.77
CA ALA A 30 -10.67 15.59 2.14
C ALA A 30 -9.59 15.47 1.03
N GLN A 31 -9.97 15.72 -0.22
CA GLN A 31 -9.13 15.59 -1.43
C GLN A 31 -8.71 14.16 -1.80
N VAL A 32 -9.25 13.15 -1.11
CA VAL A 32 -9.09 11.73 -1.43
C VAL A 32 -10.20 11.30 -2.37
N CYS A 33 -9.83 10.65 -3.48
CA CYS A 33 -10.76 10.11 -4.46
C CYS A 33 -10.80 8.58 -4.34
N LEU A 34 -11.98 8.05 -4.06
CA LEU A 34 -12.19 6.65 -3.74
C LEU A 34 -13.19 5.99 -4.70
N VAL A 35 -12.97 4.69 -4.91
CA VAL A 35 -13.89 3.81 -5.61
C VAL A 35 -14.08 2.53 -4.82
N GLN A 36 -15.33 2.12 -4.64
CA GLN A 36 -15.65 0.83 -4.04
C GLN A 36 -15.53 -0.28 -5.09
N ARG A 37 -14.94 -1.41 -4.73
CA ARG A 37 -14.86 -2.61 -5.55
C ARG A 37 -15.71 -3.74 -4.94
N PRO A 38 -16.06 -4.77 -5.71
CA PRO A 38 -16.64 -5.98 -5.14
C PRO A 38 -15.75 -6.51 -4.01
N GLY A 39 -16.39 -7.00 -2.94
CA GLY A 39 -15.66 -7.56 -1.81
C GLY A 39 -14.87 -8.81 -2.21
N THR A 40 -13.69 -8.98 -1.63
CA THR A 40 -12.77 -10.09 -1.92
C THR A 40 -12.50 -10.91 -0.67
N LYS A 41 -12.02 -12.15 -0.86
CA LYS A 41 -11.36 -12.92 0.19
C LYS A 41 -9.85 -12.78 -0.01
N GLY A 42 -9.11 -12.45 1.03
CA GLY A 42 -7.67 -12.28 0.94
C GLY A 42 -7.24 -10.83 0.74
N PHE A 43 -6.24 -10.39 1.49
CA PHE A 43 -5.53 -9.13 1.33
C PHE A 43 -4.98 -8.99 -0.09
N CYS A 44 -4.22 -9.95 -0.59
CA CYS A 44 -3.62 -9.85 -1.92
C CYS A 44 -4.65 -9.72 -3.04
N ASN A 45 -5.81 -10.36 -2.90
CA ASN A 45 -6.91 -10.21 -3.86
C ASN A 45 -7.56 -8.81 -3.78
N ALA A 46 -7.69 -8.24 -2.57
CA ALA A 46 -8.18 -6.88 -2.39
C ALA A 46 -7.26 -5.85 -3.06
N VAL A 47 -5.96 -5.99 -2.82
CA VAL A 47 -4.95 -5.10 -3.38
C VAL A 47 -4.84 -5.24 -4.91
N GLN A 48 -4.84 -6.48 -5.41
CA GLN A 48 -4.86 -6.75 -6.85
C GLN A 48 -6.11 -6.15 -7.53
N SER A 49 -7.29 -6.27 -6.91
CA SER A 49 -8.54 -5.70 -7.43
C SER A 49 -8.45 -4.17 -7.63
N CYS A 50 -7.74 -3.47 -6.73
CA CYS A 50 -7.48 -2.04 -6.86
C CYS A 50 -6.46 -1.74 -7.97
N ALA A 51 -5.36 -2.49 -8.01
CA ALA A 51 -4.34 -2.32 -9.05
C ALA A 51 -4.89 -2.58 -10.46
N ASP A 52 -5.69 -3.63 -10.63
CA ASP A 52 -6.33 -3.97 -11.91
C ASP A 52 -7.30 -2.89 -12.36
N TYR A 53 -8.07 -2.33 -11.42
CA TYR A 53 -8.97 -1.22 -11.71
C TYR A 53 -8.23 0.00 -12.27
N GLY A 54 -7.09 0.34 -11.67
CA GLY A 54 -6.22 1.43 -12.11
C GLY A 54 -5.54 1.13 -13.44
N LYS A 55 -4.97 -0.07 -13.61
CA LYS A 55 -4.27 -0.50 -14.83
C LYS A 55 -5.15 -0.40 -16.06
N GLN A 56 -6.42 -0.81 -15.97
CA GLN A 56 -7.40 -0.68 -17.07
C GLN A 56 -7.64 0.77 -17.52
N ARG A 57 -7.26 1.75 -16.71
CA ARG A 57 -7.49 3.18 -16.92
C ARG A 57 -6.20 3.97 -17.04
N ASN A 58 -5.04 3.30 -17.06
CA ASN A 58 -3.73 3.94 -16.97
C ASN A 58 -3.60 4.87 -15.75
N GLN A 59 -4.20 4.47 -14.63
CA GLN A 59 -4.23 5.20 -13.37
C GLN A 59 -3.51 4.40 -12.29
N LEU A 60 -2.76 5.11 -11.45
CA LEU A 60 -2.27 4.54 -10.21
C LEU A 60 -3.45 4.45 -9.23
N VAL A 61 -3.77 3.24 -8.80
CA VAL A 61 -4.85 2.97 -7.85
C VAL A 61 -4.40 1.86 -6.91
N PHE A 62 -4.58 2.07 -5.61
CA PHE A 62 -4.14 1.15 -4.57
C PHE A 62 -5.22 0.98 -3.50
N LEU A 63 -5.11 -0.07 -2.69
CA LEU A 63 -6.04 -0.30 -1.58
C LEU A 63 -5.91 0.82 -0.55
N ILE A 64 -7.03 1.37 -0.08
CA ILE A 64 -7.03 2.46 0.90
C ILE A 64 -6.24 2.06 2.15
N GLY A 65 -5.33 2.90 2.62
CA GLY A 65 -4.49 2.63 3.79
C GLY A 65 -4.77 3.59 4.92
N ARG A 66 -3.88 4.55 5.14
CA ARG A 66 -3.97 5.56 6.21
C ARG A 66 -5.27 6.38 6.18
N ASN A 67 -5.90 6.49 5.01
CA ASN A 67 -7.13 7.23 4.81
C ASN A 67 -8.40 6.41 5.11
N ALA A 68 -8.28 5.14 5.52
CA ALA A 68 -9.44 4.29 5.83
C ALA A 68 -10.41 4.91 6.86
N PRO A 69 -9.97 5.61 7.92
CA PRO A 69 -10.89 6.27 8.85
C PRO A 69 -11.80 7.33 8.22
N LEU A 70 -11.39 7.93 7.08
CA LEU A 70 -12.24 8.90 6.37
C LEU A 70 -13.52 8.25 5.85
N LEU A 71 -13.54 6.92 5.67
CA LEU A 71 -14.72 6.21 5.22
C LEU A 71 -15.91 6.47 6.16
N ALA A 72 -15.72 6.63 7.47
CA ALA A 72 -16.80 6.90 8.44
C ALA A 72 -17.71 8.08 8.06
N PHE A 73 -17.19 9.05 7.31
CA PHE A 73 -17.89 10.28 6.95
C PHE A 73 -18.57 10.22 5.57
N ILE A 74 -18.19 9.28 4.71
CA ILE A 74 -18.71 9.16 3.33
C ILE A 74 -19.49 7.89 3.08
N VAL A 75 -19.20 6.83 3.83
CA VAL A 75 -19.85 5.55 3.72
C VAL A 75 -20.04 5.05 5.14
N GLN A 76 -21.17 4.45 5.47
CA GLN A 76 -21.31 3.72 6.74
C GLN A 76 -21.18 2.23 6.46
N PRO A 77 -19.98 1.71 6.14
CA PRO A 77 -19.84 0.31 5.81
C PRO A 77 -20.23 -0.52 7.03
N LEU A 78 -20.99 -1.59 6.80
CA LEU A 78 -21.47 -2.44 7.88
C LEU A 78 -20.51 -3.56 8.25
N LYS A 79 -19.54 -3.86 7.35
CA LYS A 79 -18.52 -4.90 7.49
C LYS A 79 -17.12 -4.28 7.58
N PRO A 80 -16.14 -4.96 8.19
CA PRO A 80 -14.74 -4.55 8.14
C PRO A 80 -14.24 -4.28 6.72
N VAL A 81 -13.32 -3.34 6.61
CA VAL A 81 -12.72 -2.90 5.35
C VAL A 81 -11.25 -3.29 5.34
N TYR A 82 -10.78 -3.90 4.26
CA TYR A 82 -9.35 -4.12 4.06
C TYR A 82 -8.62 -2.78 4.01
N THR A 83 -7.52 -2.66 4.74
CA THR A 83 -6.60 -1.52 4.60
C THR A 83 -5.29 -1.95 3.95
N GLY A 84 -4.60 -1.02 3.31
CA GLY A 84 -3.23 -1.21 2.82
C GLY A 84 -2.17 -1.25 3.93
N LEU A 85 -2.53 -0.97 5.18
CA LEU A 85 -1.56 -0.95 6.28
C LEU A 85 -1.14 -2.38 6.64
N ASN A 86 0.17 -2.61 6.68
CA ASN A 86 0.76 -3.92 6.93
C ASN A 86 2.14 -3.81 7.62
N CYS A 87 2.57 -4.88 8.28
CA CYS A 87 3.88 -5.00 8.92
C CYS A 87 4.71 -6.16 8.33
N LEU A 88 4.57 -6.42 7.03
CA LEU A 88 5.19 -7.57 6.34
C LEU A 88 6.73 -7.56 6.32
N LEU A 89 7.37 -6.43 6.61
CA LEU A 89 8.81 -6.29 6.76
C LEU A 89 9.31 -6.55 8.18
N GLU A 90 8.40 -6.69 9.14
CA GLU A 90 8.74 -6.98 10.54
C GLU A 90 8.96 -8.48 10.74
N THR A 91 9.96 -8.83 11.54
CA THR A 91 10.23 -10.24 11.91
C THR A 91 9.37 -10.68 13.10
N GLN A 92 8.90 -9.73 13.90
CA GLN A 92 8.04 -9.94 15.06
C GLN A 92 7.04 -8.79 15.18
N VAL A 93 5.89 -9.05 15.79
CA VAL A 93 4.90 -8.01 16.11
C VAL A 93 4.87 -7.78 17.60
N ASP A 94 5.28 -6.59 18.01
CA ASP A 94 5.24 -6.08 19.36
C ASP A 94 4.73 -4.62 19.40
N LYS A 95 4.96 -3.92 20.52
CA LYS A 95 4.58 -2.52 20.70
C LYS A 95 5.35 -1.55 19.78
N ASP A 96 6.53 -1.94 19.31
CA ASP A 96 7.44 -1.14 18.49
C ASP A 96 7.24 -1.44 16.99
N THR A 97 6.31 -2.35 16.65
CA THR A 97 5.89 -2.67 15.28
C THR A 97 5.59 -1.41 14.48
N VAL A 98 6.16 -1.36 13.28
CA VAL A 98 5.95 -0.31 12.30
C VAL A 98 5.00 -0.80 11.21
N TRP A 99 3.89 -0.09 11.03
CA TRP A 99 2.87 -0.38 10.00
C TRP A 99 3.09 0.54 8.81
N ARG A 100 3.27 -0.05 7.62
CA ARG A 100 3.57 0.67 6.37
C ARG A 100 2.36 0.65 5.44
N ASP A 101 2.23 1.71 4.66
CA ASP A 101 1.14 1.90 3.71
C ASP A 101 1.52 1.42 2.30
N LEU A 102 0.54 1.14 1.45
CA LEU A 102 0.74 0.71 0.06
C LEU A 102 0.89 1.87 -0.92
N ASP A 103 0.74 3.12 -0.49
CA ASP A 103 0.84 4.27 -1.38
C ASP A 103 2.24 4.34 -2.04
N PRO A 104 2.35 4.09 -3.36
CA PRO A 104 3.64 4.14 -4.07
C PRO A 104 4.33 5.51 -4.02
N ARG A 105 3.57 6.58 -3.78
CA ARG A 105 4.07 7.96 -3.79
C ARG A 105 4.79 8.31 -2.50
N SER A 106 4.51 7.58 -1.43
CA SER A 106 5.13 7.76 -0.11
C SER A 106 5.59 6.40 0.44
N PRO A 107 6.55 5.72 -0.21
CA PRO A 107 6.95 4.36 0.14
C PRO A 107 7.58 4.22 1.53
N GLU A 108 8.01 5.32 2.15
CA GLU A 108 8.59 5.36 3.51
C GLU A 108 7.55 5.67 4.59
N TYR A 109 6.32 6.02 4.20
CA TYR A 109 5.30 6.33 5.19
C TYR A 109 5.04 5.12 6.06
N SER A 110 5.08 5.36 7.36
CA SER A 110 4.75 4.37 8.35
C SER A 110 4.17 5.02 9.60
N ILE A 111 3.45 4.21 10.38
CA ILE A 111 2.91 4.60 11.68
C ILE A 111 3.34 3.56 12.71
N PRO A 112 3.76 3.98 13.91
CA PRO A 112 4.05 3.05 14.98
C PRO A 112 2.74 2.48 15.55
N SER A 113 2.81 1.25 16.07
CA SER A 113 1.68 0.56 16.70
C SER A 113 0.98 1.40 17.80
N THR A 114 1.73 2.24 18.49
CA THR A 114 1.24 3.16 19.55
C THR A 114 0.37 4.31 19.04
N SER A 115 0.43 4.64 17.74
CA SER A 115 -0.42 5.67 17.13
C SER A 115 -1.74 5.12 16.58
N ILE A 116 -1.93 3.80 16.62
CA ILE A 116 -3.13 3.14 16.12
C ILE A 116 -4.18 3.10 17.23
N ILE A 117 -5.40 3.52 16.90
CA ILE A 117 -6.57 3.34 17.77
C ILE A 117 -7.10 1.93 17.54
N TRP A 118 -6.77 1.02 18.45
CA TRP A 118 -7.12 -0.39 18.36
C TRP A 118 -8.55 -0.67 18.82
N SER A 119 -9.20 -1.65 18.20
CA SER A 119 -10.40 -2.30 18.77
C SER A 119 -10.06 -2.97 20.09
N GLU A 120 -11.10 -3.23 20.88
CA GLU A 120 -10.96 -4.05 22.09
C GLU A 120 -10.32 -5.40 21.75
N ASN A 121 -9.34 -5.82 22.55
CA ASN A 121 -8.55 -7.05 22.36
C ASN A 121 -7.64 -7.05 21.12
N HIS A 122 -7.29 -5.89 20.57
CA HIS A 122 -6.26 -5.73 19.54
C HIS A 122 -5.11 -4.80 20.03
N PRO A 123 -3.88 -4.97 19.51
CA PRO A 123 -3.47 -6.03 18.59
C PRO A 123 -3.39 -7.39 19.28
N ARG A 124 -3.69 -8.46 18.53
CA ARG A 124 -3.57 -9.85 19.02
C ARG A 124 -2.18 -10.44 18.76
N GLY A 125 -1.32 -9.70 18.07
CA GLY A 125 0.03 -10.11 17.71
C GLY A 125 0.03 -11.14 16.59
N ASN A 126 1.20 -11.34 15.97
CA ASN A 126 1.44 -12.32 14.91
C ASN A 126 0.48 -12.22 13.71
N ARG A 127 0.04 -11.00 13.39
CA ARG A 127 -0.89 -10.69 12.30
C ARG A 127 -0.30 -9.59 11.43
N PRO A 128 -0.13 -9.82 10.11
CA PRO A 128 0.63 -8.89 9.26
C PRO A 128 -0.17 -7.71 8.72
N PHE A 129 -1.50 -7.72 8.85
CA PHE A 129 -2.38 -6.79 8.14
C PHE A 129 -3.36 -6.09 9.07
N LEU A 130 -3.87 -4.93 8.65
CA LEU A 130 -4.93 -4.21 9.37
C LEU A 130 -6.25 -4.17 8.60
N LEU A 131 -7.34 -4.37 9.34
CA LEU A 131 -8.70 -4.01 8.94
C LEU A 131 -9.13 -2.74 9.65
N TRP A 132 -9.91 -1.93 8.96
CA TRP A 132 -10.64 -0.83 9.58
C TRP A 132 -12.05 -1.28 9.96
N SER A 133 -12.40 -1.04 11.23
CA SER A 133 -13.73 -1.32 11.79
C SER A 133 -14.58 -0.04 11.75
N PRO A 134 -15.53 0.10 10.80
CA PRO A 134 -16.36 1.29 10.70
C PRO A 134 -17.25 1.58 11.90
N ARG A 135 -17.75 0.53 12.55
CA ARG A 135 -18.70 0.67 13.66
C ARG A 135 -18.02 1.21 14.91
N GLU A 136 -16.80 0.78 15.15
CA GLU A 136 -16.00 1.17 16.33
C GLU A 136 -15.08 2.35 16.02
N ILE A 137 -14.84 2.65 14.75
CA ILE A 137 -13.87 3.67 14.29
C ILE A 137 -12.46 3.35 14.80
N THR A 138 -12.08 2.08 14.67
CA THR A 138 -10.84 1.50 15.20
C THR A 138 -10.18 0.61 14.15
N MET A 139 -8.96 0.14 14.45
CA MET A 139 -8.22 -0.85 13.66
C MET A 139 -8.18 -2.21 14.36
N GLN A 140 -8.13 -3.26 13.55
CA GLN A 140 -7.96 -4.65 13.97
C GLN A 140 -6.80 -5.26 13.19
N ASP A 141 -5.83 -5.85 13.87
CA ASP A 141 -4.87 -6.71 13.20
C ASP A 141 -5.54 -8.03 12.80
N PHE A 142 -5.15 -8.60 11.66
CA PHE A 142 -5.67 -9.89 11.20
C PHE A 142 -4.64 -10.72 10.43
N ALA A 143 -4.84 -12.03 10.46
CA ALA A 143 -4.28 -12.99 9.52
C ALA A 143 -5.42 -13.52 8.63
N GLU A 144 -5.10 -14.03 7.44
CA GLU A 144 -6.09 -14.37 6.42
C GLU A 144 -7.14 -15.40 6.90
N GLU A 145 -6.74 -16.33 7.75
CA GLU A 145 -7.61 -17.34 8.36
C GLU A 145 -8.62 -16.78 9.37
N ASP A 146 -8.39 -15.59 9.94
CA ASP A 146 -9.31 -14.96 10.88
C ASP A 146 -10.63 -14.55 10.16
N TYR A 147 -10.60 -14.33 8.84
CA TYR A 147 -11.72 -13.81 8.05
C TYR A 147 -11.94 -14.61 6.75
N PRO A 148 -12.60 -15.79 6.80
CA PRO A 148 -12.85 -16.62 5.62
C PRO A 148 -13.90 -16.05 4.65
N GLN A 149 -14.65 -15.02 5.07
CA GLN A 149 -15.65 -14.32 4.29
C GLN A 149 -15.07 -13.16 3.47
N SER A 150 -15.81 -12.74 2.43
CA SER A 150 -15.41 -11.55 1.68
C SER A 150 -15.58 -10.27 2.51
N LEU A 151 -14.54 -9.45 2.54
CA LEU A 151 -14.53 -8.13 3.19
C LEU A 151 -14.63 -7.00 2.17
N GLN A 152 -14.85 -5.78 2.64
CA GLN A 152 -15.04 -4.62 1.78
C GLN A 152 -13.71 -4.08 1.26
N VAL A 153 -13.74 -3.63 0.00
CA VAL A 153 -12.58 -3.10 -0.71
C VAL A 153 -12.90 -1.70 -1.21
N TYR A 154 -12.11 -0.73 -0.73
CA TYR A 154 -12.11 0.64 -1.23
C TYR A 154 -10.72 0.95 -1.76
N CYS A 155 -10.66 1.50 -2.96
CA CYS A 155 -9.42 1.83 -3.62
C CYS A 155 -9.25 3.34 -3.70
N GLU A 156 -8.03 3.80 -3.46
CA GLU A 156 -7.63 5.19 -3.53
C GLU A 156 -6.94 5.52 -4.84
N TYR A 157 -7.31 6.67 -5.42
CA TYR A 157 -6.66 7.22 -6.59
C TYR A 157 -5.30 7.84 -6.23
N GLY A 158 -4.24 7.33 -6.88
CA GLY A 158 -2.89 7.83 -6.74
C GLY A 158 -2.49 8.90 -7.76
N GLY A 159 -3.21 9.05 -8.87
CA GLY A 159 -2.78 9.87 -10.00
C GLY A 159 -2.67 9.07 -11.31
N PRO A 160 -2.19 9.67 -12.40
CA PRO A 160 -1.80 8.93 -13.60
C PRO A 160 -0.60 8.01 -13.28
N ILE A 161 -0.50 6.86 -13.98
CA ILE A 161 0.72 6.05 -13.91
C ILE A 161 1.86 6.89 -14.51
N PRO A 162 3.00 7.07 -13.81
CA PRO A 162 4.12 7.84 -14.35
C PRO A 162 4.59 7.26 -15.71
N CYS A 163 4.43 8.04 -16.78
CA CYS A 163 4.95 7.69 -18.10
C CYS A 163 6.37 8.25 -18.26
N GLY A 164 7.28 7.44 -18.80
CA GLY A 164 8.47 7.97 -19.47
C GLY A 164 9.75 8.16 -18.65
N ASP A 165 9.71 8.26 -17.32
CA ASP A 165 10.94 8.52 -16.54
C ASP A 165 11.26 7.34 -15.60
N ARG A 166 11.81 6.26 -16.17
CA ARG A 166 12.25 5.07 -15.41
C ARG A 166 13.56 5.33 -14.69
N GLN A 167 13.62 6.41 -13.91
CA GLN A 167 14.63 6.54 -12.87
C GLN A 167 14.22 5.64 -11.69
N ILE A 168 14.24 4.34 -11.96
CA ILE A 168 14.03 3.29 -10.97
C ILE A 168 15.40 2.81 -10.57
N ARG A 169 15.66 2.79 -9.25
CA ARG A 169 16.83 2.12 -8.68
C ARG A 169 16.36 0.94 -7.84
N PHE A 170 17.29 0.02 -7.63
CA PHE A 170 17.09 -1.13 -6.77
C PHE A 170 18.09 -1.03 -5.61
N ARG A 171 17.59 -0.98 -4.38
CA ARG A 171 18.37 -0.75 -3.16
C ARG A 171 18.20 -1.90 -2.19
N SER A 172 19.29 -2.37 -1.60
CA SER A 172 19.25 -3.43 -0.58
C SER A 172 18.88 -2.92 0.81
N ASP A 173 19.05 -1.62 1.04
CA ASP A 173 18.91 -0.92 2.33
C ASP A 173 17.61 -0.10 2.45
N PHE A 174 16.69 -0.22 1.49
CA PHE A 174 15.42 0.53 1.47
C PHE A 174 14.22 -0.39 1.72
N PRO A 175 13.16 0.03 2.45
CA PRO A 175 13.09 1.24 3.27
C PRO A 175 13.91 1.12 4.57
N LEU A 176 14.44 -0.08 4.84
CA LEU A 176 15.38 -0.36 5.90
C LEU A 176 16.30 -1.52 5.49
N THR A 177 17.45 -1.64 6.17
CA THR A 177 18.28 -2.84 6.10
C THR A 177 17.62 -3.95 6.88
N LEU A 178 17.33 -5.06 6.20
CA LEU A 178 16.68 -6.21 6.81
C LEU A 178 17.74 -7.15 7.41
N PRO A 179 17.67 -7.48 8.71
CA PRO A 179 18.59 -8.43 9.32
C PRO A 179 18.32 -9.86 8.83
N GLU A 180 17.06 -10.15 8.54
CA GLU A 180 16.59 -11.43 8.02
C GLU A 180 15.84 -11.20 6.71
N LEU A 181 16.06 -12.05 5.71
CA LEU A 181 15.36 -11.97 4.42
C LEU A 181 14.15 -12.89 4.35
N VAL A 182 14.11 -13.92 5.20
CA VAL A 182 13.06 -14.94 5.22
C VAL A 182 12.24 -14.79 6.48
N GLN A 183 10.93 -14.82 6.31
CA GLN A 183 9.99 -14.73 7.40
C GLN A 183 9.90 -16.07 8.16
N ALA A 184 9.89 -16.01 9.49
CA ALA A 184 9.77 -17.17 10.36
C ALA A 184 8.31 -17.60 10.59
N ASN A 185 7.38 -16.65 10.50
CA ASN A 185 5.95 -16.84 10.73
C ASN A 185 5.18 -17.18 9.44
N PHE A 186 4.40 -18.26 9.44
CA PHE A 186 3.62 -18.69 8.27
C PHE A 186 2.44 -17.77 7.92
N HIS A 187 1.99 -16.92 8.84
CA HIS A 187 0.90 -15.97 8.60
C HIS A 187 1.36 -14.74 7.80
N PHE A 188 2.66 -14.48 7.77
CA PHE A 188 3.26 -13.28 7.15
C PHE A 188 3.59 -13.57 5.68
N VAL A 189 2.54 -13.63 4.88
CA VAL A 189 2.64 -13.88 3.44
C VAL A 189 2.22 -12.62 2.70
N GLY A 190 3.18 -11.95 2.07
CA GLY A 190 2.89 -10.87 1.13
C GLY A 190 2.26 -11.38 -0.17
N CYS A 191 2.37 -10.62 -1.25
CA CYS A 191 1.83 -11.01 -2.56
C CYS A 191 2.97 -11.39 -3.53
N PRO A 192 3.61 -12.57 -3.37
CA PRO A 192 4.73 -12.95 -4.21
C PRO A 192 4.26 -13.35 -5.61
N TYR A 193 4.96 -12.84 -6.62
CA TYR A 193 4.95 -13.39 -7.97
C TYR A 193 6.27 -14.12 -8.21
N ILE A 194 6.20 -15.43 -8.42
CA ILE A 194 7.38 -16.31 -8.52
C ILE A 194 7.59 -16.70 -9.97
N THR A 195 8.81 -16.51 -10.46
CA THR A 195 9.25 -16.90 -11.80
C THR A 195 10.71 -17.37 -11.77
N THR A 196 11.23 -17.82 -12.90
CA THR A 196 12.65 -18.17 -13.07
C THR A 196 13.27 -17.24 -14.10
N THR A 197 14.44 -16.70 -13.78
CA THR A 197 15.20 -15.80 -14.66
C THR A 197 16.67 -16.16 -14.64
N HIS A 198 17.40 -15.84 -15.71
CA HIS A 198 18.83 -16.17 -15.80
C HIS A 198 19.71 -15.29 -14.91
N THR A 199 19.30 -14.04 -14.66
CA THR A 199 20.08 -13.09 -13.87
C THR A 199 19.21 -12.27 -12.93
N LYS A 200 19.82 -11.76 -11.85
CA LYS A 200 19.18 -10.77 -10.96
C LYS A 200 18.73 -9.51 -11.71
N LEU A 201 19.40 -9.16 -12.80
CA LEU A 201 19.07 -8.00 -13.64
C LEU A 201 17.77 -8.23 -14.40
N ASP A 202 17.54 -9.44 -14.91
CA ASP A 202 16.28 -9.80 -15.56
C ASP A 202 15.12 -9.79 -14.57
N CYS A 203 15.35 -10.32 -13.37
CA CYS A 203 14.39 -10.26 -12.27
C CYS A 203 14.01 -8.80 -11.93
N ALA A 204 15.02 -7.94 -11.75
CA ALA A 204 14.82 -6.51 -11.48
C ALA A 204 14.13 -5.78 -12.63
N ARG A 205 14.49 -6.11 -13.89
CA ARG A 205 13.85 -5.53 -15.08
C ARG A 205 12.37 -5.87 -15.14
N GLY A 206 12.00 -7.13 -14.87
CA GLY A 206 10.59 -7.53 -14.77
C GLY A 206 9.83 -6.68 -13.74
N CYS A 207 10.40 -6.55 -12.54
CA CYS A 207 9.83 -5.71 -11.49
C CYS A 207 9.77 -4.21 -11.86
N ALA A 208 10.76 -3.70 -12.60
CA ALA A 208 10.77 -2.31 -13.03
C ALA A 208 9.62 -2.00 -14.01
N LEU A 209 9.28 -2.97 -14.88
CA LEU A 209 8.21 -2.87 -15.86
C LEU A 209 6.81 -2.97 -15.25
N ASP A 210 6.68 -3.58 -14.09
CA ASP A 210 5.41 -3.69 -13.37
C ASP A 210 5.28 -2.59 -12.30
N SER A 211 4.25 -1.74 -12.40
CA SER A 211 3.98 -0.69 -11.42
C SER A 211 3.61 -1.23 -10.03
N ALA A 212 3.09 -2.45 -9.95
CA ALA A 212 2.75 -3.09 -8.69
C ALA A 212 3.97 -3.64 -7.96
N CYS A 213 5.03 -4.04 -8.65
CA CYS A 213 6.19 -4.65 -7.99
C CYS A 213 6.93 -3.65 -7.08
N ARG A 214 7.22 -4.08 -5.85
CA ARG A 214 7.86 -3.28 -4.79
C ARG A 214 9.28 -3.70 -4.49
N SER A 215 9.57 -5.00 -4.54
CA SER A 215 10.91 -5.51 -4.30
C SER A 215 11.10 -6.85 -5.00
N ILE A 216 12.35 -7.26 -5.11
CA ILE A 216 12.73 -8.56 -5.63
C ILE A 216 13.56 -9.34 -4.62
N TYR A 217 13.41 -10.65 -4.65
CA TYR A 217 14.33 -11.62 -4.08
C TYR A 217 14.85 -12.50 -5.23
N TYR A 218 16.15 -12.72 -5.25
CA TYR A 218 16.79 -13.55 -6.26
C TYR A 218 17.67 -14.60 -5.60
N ASP A 219 17.46 -15.84 -6.02
CA ASP A 219 18.27 -16.99 -5.64
C ASP A 219 19.28 -17.28 -6.75
N HIS A 220 20.56 -17.09 -6.43
CA HIS A 220 21.66 -17.28 -7.39
C HIS A 220 21.90 -18.75 -7.75
N ILE A 221 21.43 -19.69 -6.93
CA ILE A 221 21.63 -21.13 -7.17
C ILE A 221 20.58 -21.64 -8.15
N THR A 222 19.32 -21.31 -7.93
CA THR A 222 18.21 -21.85 -8.74
C THR A 222 17.74 -20.93 -9.86
N GLY A 223 18.15 -19.66 -9.86
CA GLY A 223 17.62 -18.62 -10.75
C GLY A 223 16.19 -18.20 -10.40
N LYS A 224 15.66 -18.63 -9.25
CA LYS A 224 14.33 -18.25 -8.79
C LYS A 224 14.29 -16.75 -8.50
N CYS A 225 13.35 -16.08 -9.14
CA CYS A 225 13.04 -14.66 -8.97
C CYS A 225 11.68 -14.55 -8.30
N VAL A 226 11.63 -13.89 -7.15
CA VAL A 226 10.38 -13.60 -6.43
C VAL A 226 10.21 -12.10 -6.42
N GLN A 227 9.15 -11.62 -7.08
CA GLN A 227 8.74 -10.23 -7.08
C GLN A 227 7.68 -10.03 -6.02
N MET A 228 7.91 -9.15 -5.04
CA MET A 228 6.89 -8.80 -4.06
C MET A 228 5.99 -7.73 -4.64
N MET A 229 4.73 -8.09 -4.86
CA MET A 229 3.75 -7.23 -5.50
C MET A 229 2.98 -6.42 -4.47
N HIS A 230 2.72 -5.17 -4.81
CA HIS A 230 1.94 -4.15 -4.11
C HIS A 230 2.46 -3.68 -2.76
N ALA A 231 2.93 -4.60 -1.92
CA ALA A 231 3.60 -4.38 -0.65
C ALA A 231 5.03 -4.94 -0.72
N ASP A 232 5.94 -4.27 -0.04
CA ASP A 232 7.26 -4.85 0.26
C ASP A 232 7.11 -5.82 1.45
N SER A 233 7.81 -6.94 1.43
CA SER A 233 7.65 -8.00 2.44
C SER A 233 8.88 -8.86 2.53
N LEU A 234 9.12 -9.43 3.71
CA LEU A 234 10.03 -10.57 3.85
C LEU A 234 9.61 -11.73 2.94
N LEU A 235 10.57 -12.56 2.53
CA LEU A 235 10.28 -13.75 1.74
C LEU A 235 9.44 -14.71 2.58
N PRO A 236 8.25 -15.15 2.11
CA PRO A 236 7.44 -16.10 2.84
C PRO A 236 8.22 -17.37 3.16
N LYS A 237 8.03 -17.90 4.37
CA LYS A 237 8.76 -19.07 4.87
C LYS A 237 8.81 -20.22 3.87
N LEU A 238 7.66 -20.59 3.31
CA LEU A 238 7.51 -21.69 2.34
C LEU A 238 8.27 -21.47 1.02
N VAL A 239 8.64 -20.23 0.71
CA VAL A 239 9.43 -19.90 -0.48
C VAL A 239 10.92 -19.86 -0.14
N GLY A 240 11.27 -19.36 1.04
CA GLY A 240 12.65 -19.21 1.51
C GLY A 240 13.31 -20.48 2.05
N THR A 241 12.56 -21.57 2.26
CA THR A 241 13.12 -22.87 2.68
C THR A 241 14.10 -23.42 1.64
N GLY A 242 15.29 -23.83 2.08
CA GLY A 242 16.29 -24.49 1.22
C GLY A 242 17.75 -24.13 1.51
N GLY A 243 18.02 -23.19 2.42
CA GLY A 243 19.40 -22.76 2.72
C GLY A 243 20.05 -21.92 1.63
N ASN A 244 19.26 -21.41 0.68
CA ASN A 244 19.76 -20.62 -0.44
C ASN A 244 20.16 -19.21 0.01
N VAL A 245 21.25 -18.70 -0.58
CA VAL A 245 21.71 -17.32 -0.35
C VAL A 245 20.87 -16.38 -1.20
N TRP A 246 19.82 -15.82 -0.59
CA TRP A 246 18.95 -14.84 -1.22
C TRP A 246 19.61 -13.47 -1.28
N SER A 247 19.41 -12.76 -2.39
CA SER A 247 19.67 -11.32 -2.48
C SER A 247 18.35 -10.58 -2.64
N ARG A 248 18.19 -9.48 -1.91
CA ARG A 248 16.95 -8.70 -1.89
C ARG A 248 17.22 -7.25 -2.28
N PHE A 249 16.35 -6.71 -3.13
CA PHE A 249 16.42 -5.31 -3.53
C PHE A 249 15.02 -4.69 -3.66
N ALA A 250 14.78 -3.57 -2.97
CA ALA A 250 13.57 -2.79 -3.10
C ALA A 250 13.65 -1.80 -4.27
N LYS A 251 12.52 -1.64 -4.96
CA LYS A 251 12.32 -0.69 -6.05
C LYS A 251 12.11 0.70 -5.46
N VAL A 252 12.95 1.65 -5.85
CA VAL A 252 12.84 3.06 -5.45
C VAL A 252 12.75 3.97 -6.66
N SER A 253 12.00 5.05 -6.53
CA SER A 253 11.95 6.12 -7.53
C SER A 253 13.03 7.15 -7.20
N VAL A 254 13.83 7.61 -8.16
CA VAL A 254 14.93 8.55 -7.88
C VAL A 254 14.46 9.89 -7.30
N ASN A 255 13.21 10.28 -7.55
CA ASN A 255 12.61 11.50 -6.99
C ASN A 255 12.19 11.37 -5.52
N SER A 256 12.34 10.20 -4.88
CA SER A 256 12.01 10.01 -3.46
C SER A 256 13.19 10.24 -2.51
N VAL A 257 14.31 10.82 -2.98
CA VAL A 257 15.54 11.06 -2.18
C VAL A 257 15.82 12.57 -1.99
N THR A 258 14.80 13.41 -2.06
CA THR A 258 14.93 14.83 -1.71
C THR A 258 13.92 15.20 -0.63
N ASN A 259 14.36 15.04 0.62
CA ASN A 259 14.06 15.93 1.74
C ASN A 259 15.23 15.83 2.73
#